data_AF-A0A1V3XJV3-F1
#
_entry.id   AF-A0A1V3XJV3-F1
#
_cell.length_a   1.000
_cell.length_b   1.000
_cell.length_c   1.000
_cell.angle_alpha   90.00
_cell.angle_beta   90.00
_cell.angle_gamma   90.00
#
_symmetry.space_group_name_H-M   'P 1'
#
loop_
_entity.id
_entity.type
_entity.pdbx_description
1 polymer ?
#
loop_
_entity_poly.entity_id
_entity_poly.type
_entity_poly.pdbx_seq_one_letter_code
_entity_poly.pdbx_strand_id
1 'polypeptide(L)'
;MHFAAAGVAAGHYDVVVAGGVESMSRTPMGSSLANGGRPYPKAFLDRYEGKIPNQGIGAEMIAQRWGLDRLALDEFSLGSHEKAAAAQDSGAFDDQIVGIKDQDGNTVLRDEGIRRGTPMEKMASLKPAFKEDGVIHAGNSSQISDGSAALLFMSAEKAKSLGRKPIAKVHSVALAGADPVIMLTAPIPATQKVLKRSGLSIGDIGAYEVNEAFAPVPLAWLRDIGADEKKLNPNGGAIALGHPLGGSGARLMTTLLYHMRDKGIRYGLQTMCEGGGQANATILELL
;
A
#
# COMPACT_ATOMS: atom_id res chain seq x y z
N MET A 1 1.06 -10.03 -8.29
CA MET A 1 -0.39 -10.20 -8.53
C MET A 1 -0.81 -9.97 -9.97
N HIS A 2 -0.52 -8.82 -10.60
CA HIS A 2 -0.93 -8.55 -12.00
C HIS A 2 -0.48 -9.63 -12.99
N PHE A 3 0.76 -10.13 -12.86
CA PHE A 3 1.23 -11.26 -13.68
C PHE A 3 0.46 -12.55 -13.47
N ALA A 4 0.06 -12.86 -12.22
CA ALA A 4 -0.75 -14.04 -11.93
C ALA A 4 -2.15 -13.92 -12.55
N ALA A 5 -2.80 -12.76 -12.39
CA ALA A 5 -4.10 -12.49 -13.00
C ALA A 5 -4.02 -12.56 -14.53
N ALA A 6 -2.98 -11.96 -15.14
CA ALA A 6 -2.76 -12.01 -16.58
C ALA A 6 -2.47 -13.44 -17.08
N GLY A 7 -1.66 -14.22 -16.36
CA GLY A 7 -1.35 -15.60 -16.72
C GLY A 7 -2.54 -16.54 -16.62
N VAL A 8 -3.40 -16.35 -15.60
CA VAL A 8 -4.68 -17.08 -15.50
C VAL A 8 -5.62 -16.67 -16.64
N ALA A 9 -5.76 -15.37 -16.91
CA ALA A 9 -6.62 -14.87 -17.99
C ALA A 9 -6.15 -15.33 -19.39
N ALA A 10 -4.83 -15.48 -19.59
CA ALA A 10 -4.24 -16.00 -20.82
C ALA A 10 -4.31 -17.53 -20.96
N GLY A 11 -4.74 -18.25 -19.91
CA GLY A 11 -4.75 -19.72 -19.90
C GLY A 11 -3.37 -20.35 -19.69
N HIS A 12 -2.37 -19.58 -19.26
CA HIS A 12 -1.05 -20.12 -18.93
C HIS A 12 -1.05 -20.82 -17.56
N TYR A 13 -1.94 -20.41 -16.66
CA TYR A 13 -2.08 -20.97 -15.31
C TYR A 13 -3.53 -21.31 -15.01
N ASP A 14 -3.78 -22.53 -14.53
CA ASP A 14 -5.07 -22.88 -13.90
C ASP A 14 -5.11 -22.50 -12.42
N VAL A 15 -3.96 -22.58 -11.76
CA VAL A 15 -3.73 -22.28 -10.33
C VAL A 15 -2.35 -21.64 -10.20
N VAL A 16 -2.26 -20.53 -9.49
CA VAL A 16 -0.98 -19.86 -9.21
C VAL A 16 -1.04 -19.15 -7.86
N VAL A 17 0.03 -19.26 -7.08
CA VAL A 17 0.23 -18.46 -5.86
C VAL A 17 1.02 -17.22 -6.23
N ALA A 18 0.51 -16.05 -5.85
CA ALA A 18 1.23 -14.80 -5.98
C ALA A 18 1.34 -14.14 -4.61
N GLY A 19 2.48 -13.53 -4.33
CA GLY A 19 2.72 -12.92 -3.05
C GLY A 19 3.96 -12.06 -3.07
N GLY A 20 4.48 -11.81 -1.88
CA GLY A 20 5.78 -11.19 -1.68
C GLY A 20 6.21 -11.32 -0.24
N VAL A 21 7.50 -11.08 -0.01
CA VAL A 21 8.14 -11.14 1.29
C VAL A 21 9.19 -10.04 1.34
N GLU A 22 9.31 -9.40 2.48
CA GLU A 22 10.43 -8.53 2.80
C GLU A 22 10.84 -8.80 4.25
N SER A 23 12.15 -8.88 4.50
CA SER A 23 12.69 -8.88 5.86
C SER A 23 13.71 -7.76 5.93
N MET A 24 13.23 -6.56 6.24
CA MET A 24 14.01 -5.33 6.26
C MET A 24 14.95 -5.27 7.46
N SER A 25 14.66 -6.00 8.54
CA SER A 25 15.57 -6.17 9.68
C SER A 25 16.85 -6.94 9.30
N ARG A 26 16.76 -7.83 8.30
CA ARG A 26 17.86 -8.70 7.83
C ARG A 26 18.49 -8.20 6.54
N THR A 27 17.68 -7.67 5.62
CA THR A 27 18.08 -7.09 4.34
C THR A 27 17.57 -5.65 4.27
N PRO A 28 18.30 -4.69 4.86
CA PRO A 28 17.86 -3.31 4.93
C PRO A 28 17.58 -2.70 3.55
N MET A 29 16.62 -1.77 3.50
CA MET A 29 16.37 -1.00 2.28
C MET A 29 17.67 -0.34 1.80
N GLY A 30 18.00 -0.56 0.53
CA GLY A 30 19.25 -0.08 -0.07
C GLY A 30 20.38 -1.12 -0.11
N SER A 31 20.21 -2.34 0.42
CA SER A 31 21.22 -3.41 0.28
C SER A 31 21.64 -3.66 -1.16
N SER A 32 20.73 -3.63 -2.13
CA SER A 32 21.08 -3.78 -3.56
C SER A 32 21.98 -2.65 -4.08
N LEU A 33 21.80 -1.41 -3.57
CA LEU A 33 22.67 -0.27 -3.92
C LEU A 33 24.05 -0.41 -3.29
N ALA A 34 24.09 -0.85 -2.02
CA ALA A 34 25.33 -1.13 -1.32
C ALA A 34 26.14 -2.24 -2.02
N ASN A 35 25.46 -3.20 -2.65
CA ASN A 35 26.06 -4.30 -3.42
C ASN A 35 26.33 -3.95 -4.89
N GLY A 36 26.51 -2.67 -5.21
CA GLY A 36 26.91 -2.21 -6.55
C GLY A 36 25.75 -1.89 -7.50
N GLY A 37 24.50 -1.96 -7.04
CA GLY A 37 23.33 -1.51 -7.81
C GLY A 37 23.41 -0.02 -8.14
N ARG A 38 23.15 0.31 -9.41
CA ARG A 38 23.11 1.69 -9.93
C ARG A 38 21.85 1.88 -10.77
N PRO A 39 20.70 2.21 -10.17
CA PRO A 39 19.43 2.32 -10.88
C PRO A 39 19.28 3.61 -11.70
N TYR A 40 20.25 4.53 -11.60
CA TYR A 40 20.22 5.84 -12.25
C TYR A 40 21.33 5.95 -13.30
N PRO A 41 21.09 5.53 -14.56
CA PRO A 41 22.08 5.66 -15.63
C PRO A 41 22.32 7.14 -15.98
N LYS A 42 23.44 7.45 -16.67
CA LYS A 42 23.76 8.83 -17.09
C LYS A 42 22.61 9.49 -17.85
N ALA A 43 21.96 8.78 -18.75
CA ALA A 43 20.81 9.30 -19.50
C ALA A 43 19.64 9.74 -18.61
N PHE A 44 19.42 9.06 -17.47
CA PHE A 44 18.43 9.48 -16.48
C PHE A 44 18.89 10.76 -15.79
N LEU A 45 20.14 10.79 -15.30
CA LEU A 45 20.67 11.96 -14.61
C LEU A 45 20.68 13.20 -15.51
N ASP A 46 21.10 13.06 -16.77
CA ASP A 46 21.08 14.16 -17.74
C ASP A 46 19.65 14.69 -17.96
N ARG A 47 18.66 13.79 -18.06
CA ARG A 47 17.24 14.16 -18.25
C ARG A 47 16.66 14.92 -17.05
N TYR A 48 17.10 14.60 -15.84
CA TYR A 48 16.57 15.17 -14.59
C TYR A 48 17.58 16.06 -13.87
N GLU A 49 18.51 16.68 -14.60
CA GLU A 49 19.45 17.69 -14.09
C GLU A 49 20.30 17.19 -12.90
N GLY A 50 20.69 15.92 -12.93
CA GLY A 50 21.47 15.26 -11.89
C GLY A 50 20.69 14.93 -10.61
N LYS A 51 19.37 15.19 -10.57
CA LYS A 51 18.54 14.87 -9.39
C LYS A 51 18.48 13.37 -9.18
N ILE A 52 18.86 12.94 -7.98
CA ILE A 52 18.69 11.57 -7.51
C ILE A 52 17.39 11.53 -6.69
N PRO A 53 16.37 10.81 -7.15
CA PRO A 53 15.10 10.74 -6.44
C PRO A 53 15.24 10.15 -5.03
N ASN A 54 14.54 10.76 -4.06
CA ASN A 54 14.44 10.31 -2.68
C ASN A 54 12.96 10.34 -2.27
N GLN A 55 12.44 9.24 -1.73
CA GLN A 55 11.01 9.11 -1.42
C GLN A 55 10.54 10.11 -0.37
N GLY A 56 11.33 10.34 0.69
CA GLY A 56 10.97 11.29 1.74
C GLY A 56 10.96 12.74 1.23
N ILE A 57 11.95 13.12 0.41
CA ILE A 57 11.92 14.43 -0.29
C ILE A 57 10.72 14.52 -1.24
N GLY A 58 10.38 13.44 -1.95
CA GLY A 58 9.18 13.38 -2.78
C GLY A 58 7.90 13.59 -1.96
N ALA A 59 7.81 13.01 -0.77
CA ALA A 59 6.70 13.22 0.16
C ALA A 59 6.60 14.68 0.64
N GLU A 60 7.73 15.33 0.95
CA GLU A 60 7.78 16.78 1.25
C GLU A 60 7.26 17.62 0.07
N MET A 61 7.66 17.28 -1.16
CA MET A 61 7.19 17.95 -2.38
C MET A 61 5.69 17.77 -2.59
N ILE A 62 5.12 16.60 -2.26
CA ILE A 62 3.67 16.38 -2.28
C ILE A 62 2.99 17.22 -1.21
N ALA A 63 3.48 17.21 0.03
CA ALA A 63 2.91 18.03 1.09
C ALA A 63 2.86 19.51 0.70
N GLN A 64 3.95 20.04 0.14
CA GLN A 64 4.00 21.41 -0.38
C GLN A 64 3.01 21.64 -1.53
N ARG A 65 3.01 20.78 -2.56
CA ARG A 65 2.19 20.97 -3.77
C ARG A 65 0.69 20.87 -3.49
N TRP A 66 0.29 20.03 -2.53
CA TRP A 66 -1.10 19.87 -2.11
C TRP A 66 -1.46 20.72 -0.89
N GLY A 67 -0.56 21.57 -0.39
CA GLY A 67 -0.82 22.44 0.76
C GLY A 67 -1.21 21.67 2.02
N LEU A 68 -0.61 20.49 2.22
CA LEU A 68 -0.82 19.65 3.39
C LEU A 68 0.18 20.07 4.46
N ASP A 69 -0.33 20.70 5.52
CA ASP A 69 0.50 21.07 6.66
C ASP A 69 0.75 19.87 7.59
N ARG A 70 1.64 20.08 8.54
CA ARG A 70 2.03 19.03 9.47
C ARG A 70 0.89 18.51 10.33
N LEU A 71 -0.02 19.38 10.75
CA LEU A 71 -1.16 18.98 11.58
C LEU A 71 -2.02 17.96 10.83
N ALA A 72 -2.37 18.26 9.57
CA ALA A 72 -3.15 17.35 8.74
C ALA A 72 -2.46 15.99 8.54
N LEU A 73 -1.14 15.97 8.34
CA LEU A 73 -0.38 14.73 8.20
C LEU A 73 -0.37 13.91 9.50
N ASP A 74 -0.23 14.58 10.65
CA ASP A 74 -0.18 13.92 11.95
C ASP A 74 -1.57 13.41 12.38
N GLU A 75 -2.64 14.16 12.10
CA GLU A 75 -4.03 13.73 12.30
C GLU A 75 -4.35 12.48 11.47
N PHE A 76 -4.02 12.48 10.19
CA PHE A 76 -4.17 11.31 9.32
C PHE A 76 -3.43 10.08 9.89
N SER A 77 -2.21 10.29 10.38
CA SER A 77 -1.35 9.24 10.89
C SER A 77 -1.86 8.63 12.21
N LEU A 78 -2.36 9.47 13.11
CA LEU A 78 -3.05 9.01 14.33
C LEU A 78 -4.32 8.24 13.98
N GLY A 79 -5.11 8.72 13.02
CA GLY A 79 -6.29 8.02 12.52
C GLY A 79 -5.97 6.64 11.94
N SER A 80 -4.84 6.49 11.24
CA SER A 80 -4.36 5.18 10.75
C SER A 80 -4.09 4.22 11.92
N HIS A 81 -3.41 4.70 12.98
CA HIS A 81 -3.17 3.92 14.19
C HIS A 81 -4.46 3.53 14.91
N GLU A 82 -5.43 4.44 15.02
CA GLU A 82 -6.73 4.19 15.67
C GLU A 82 -7.56 3.14 14.91
N LYS A 83 -7.62 3.24 13.58
CA LYS A 83 -8.30 2.24 12.74
C LYS A 83 -7.65 0.86 12.86
N ALA A 84 -6.31 0.80 12.79
CA ALA A 84 -5.56 -0.45 12.96
C ALA A 84 -5.75 -1.06 14.35
N ALA A 85 -5.71 -0.23 15.38
CA ALA A 85 -5.97 -0.59 16.76
C ALA A 85 -7.35 -1.23 16.94
N ALA A 86 -8.39 -0.59 16.41
CA ALA A 86 -9.76 -1.07 16.48
C ALA A 86 -9.95 -2.38 15.70
N ALA A 87 -9.37 -2.49 14.50
CA ALA A 87 -9.42 -3.70 13.69
C ALA A 87 -8.74 -4.90 14.38
N GLN A 88 -7.59 -4.68 15.03
CA GLN A 88 -6.91 -5.72 15.79
C GLN A 88 -7.69 -6.12 17.06
N ASP A 89 -8.28 -5.15 17.77
CA ASP A 89 -9.05 -5.44 18.99
C ASP A 89 -10.36 -6.17 18.70
N SER A 90 -10.98 -5.91 17.55
CA SER A 90 -12.21 -6.59 17.13
C SER A 90 -11.96 -7.96 16.48
N GLY A 91 -10.70 -8.38 16.30
CA GLY A 91 -10.34 -9.63 15.61
C GLY A 91 -10.48 -9.58 14.09
N ALA A 92 -10.52 -8.40 13.46
CA ALA A 92 -10.68 -8.28 12.00
C ALA A 92 -9.47 -8.81 11.21
N PHE A 93 -8.33 -9.04 11.88
CA PHE A 93 -7.14 -9.65 11.29
C PHE A 93 -7.00 -11.16 11.55
N ASP A 94 -7.82 -11.73 12.44
CA ASP A 94 -7.61 -13.09 12.97
C ASP A 94 -7.67 -14.17 11.86
N ASP A 95 -8.56 -14.00 10.88
CA ASP A 95 -8.71 -14.95 9.77
C ASP A 95 -7.69 -14.73 8.62
N GLN A 96 -6.85 -13.70 8.69
CA GLN A 96 -5.89 -13.33 7.65
C GLN A 96 -4.42 -13.34 8.10
N ILE A 97 -4.16 -13.40 9.40
CA ILE A 97 -2.80 -13.56 9.95
C ILE A 97 -2.51 -15.05 10.17
N VAL A 98 -1.40 -15.51 9.58
CA VAL A 98 -0.85 -16.85 9.84
C VAL A 98 0.30 -16.70 10.83
N GLY A 99 0.18 -17.35 11.99
CA GLY A 99 1.19 -17.26 13.05
C GLY A 99 2.54 -17.83 12.65
N ILE A 100 3.61 -17.07 12.90
CA ILE A 100 5.00 -17.50 12.73
C ILE A 100 5.75 -17.47 14.07
N LYS A 101 6.85 -18.21 14.16
CA LYS A 101 7.72 -18.18 15.35
C LYS A 101 8.75 -17.07 15.23
N ASP A 102 8.89 -16.25 16.27
CA ASP A 102 9.99 -15.30 16.40
C ASP A 102 11.30 -16.02 16.83
N GLN A 103 12.40 -15.27 16.99
CA GLN A 103 13.68 -15.83 17.42
C GLN A 103 13.65 -16.46 18.83
N ASP A 104 12.68 -16.10 19.66
CA ASP A 104 12.53 -16.55 21.04
C ASP A 104 11.51 -17.71 21.16
N GLY A 105 10.91 -18.13 20.03
CA GLY A 105 9.94 -19.23 19.96
C GLY A 105 8.49 -18.82 20.25
N ASN A 106 8.22 -17.52 20.44
CA ASN A 106 6.85 -17.01 20.61
C ASN A 106 6.13 -17.00 19.26
N THR A 107 4.81 -17.20 19.28
CA THR A 107 4.01 -17.10 18.05
C THR A 107 3.58 -15.65 17.85
N VAL A 108 4.03 -15.03 16.76
CA VAL A 108 3.59 -13.71 16.33
C VAL A 108 2.25 -13.85 15.60
N LEU A 109 1.19 -13.32 16.19
CA LEU A 109 -0.19 -13.36 15.68
C LEU A 109 -0.81 -11.97 15.51
N ARG A 110 -0.05 -10.92 15.78
CA ARG A 110 -0.53 -9.53 15.83
C ARG A 110 0.51 -8.61 15.21
N ASP A 111 0.03 -7.55 14.57
CA ASP A 111 0.89 -6.50 14.02
C ASP A 111 1.49 -5.69 15.17
N GLU A 112 2.82 -5.61 15.22
CA GLU A 112 3.57 -5.05 16.35
C GLU A 112 3.69 -3.52 16.30
N GLY A 113 3.49 -2.92 15.12
CA GLY A 113 3.69 -1.49 14.87
C GLY A 113 2.61 -0.56 15.43
N ILE A 114 1.48 -1.09 15.91
CA ILE A 114 0.32 -0.29 16.29
C ILE A 114 0.59 0.46 17.62
N ARG A 115 0.64 1.79 17.54
CA ARG A 115 0.81 2.69 18.69
C ARG A 115 -0.53 3.26 19.13
N ARG A 116 -0.96 2.98 20.36
CA ARG A 116 -2.26 3.39 20.91
C ARG A 116 -2.16 4.69 21.70
N GLY A 117 -3.14 5.57 21.53
CA GLY A 117 -3.30 6.78 22.36
C GLY A 117 -2.12 7.75 22.30
N THR A 118 -1.42 7.82 21.15
CA THR A 118 -0.34 8.80 20.98
C THR A 118 -0.94 10.21 20.96
N PRO A 119 -0.56 11.10 21.88
CA PRO A 119 -1.12 12.45 21.91
C PRO A 119 -0.56 13.30 20.76
N MET A 120 -1.35 14.27 20.29
CA MET A 120 -0.96 15.14 19.17
C MET A 120 0.32 15.94 19.49
N GLU A 121 0.52 16.33 20.74
CA GLU A 121 1.72 17.02 21.20
C GLU A 121 2.97 16.15 21.02
N LYS A 122 2.82 14.82 21.19
CA LYS A 122 3.93 13.89 20.96
C LYS A 122 4.25 13.80 19.48
N MET A 123 3.24 13.73 18.61
CA MET A 123 3.43 13.80 17.16
C MET A 123 4.17 15.08 16.80
N ALA A 124 3.66 16.23 17.27
CA ALA A 124 4.23 17.55 17.06
C ALA A 124 5.69 17.68 17.52
N SER A 125 6.15 16.90 18.51
CA SER A 125 7.54 16.91 18.97
C SER A 125 8.53 16.14 18.08
N LEU A 126 8.05 15.31 17.16
CA LEU A 126 8.91 14.49 16.31
C LEU A 126 9.71 15.36 15.31
N LYS A 127 11.00 15.07 15.20
CA LYS A 127 11.90 15.79 14.29
C LYS A 127 11.63 15.39 12.83
N PRO A 128 11.61 16.35 11.89
CA PRO A 128 11.61 16.05 10.47
C PRO A 128 12.75 15.10 10.09
N ALA A 129 12.47 14.14 9.20
CA ALA A 129 13.38 13.06 8.86
C ALA A 129 14.20 13.32 7.58
N PHE A 130 13.74 14.22 6.70
CA PHE A 130 14.32 14.38 5.36
C PHE A 130 14.74 15.81 5.02
N LYS A 131 14.10 16.82 5.62
CA LYS A 131 14.39 18.24 5.42
C LYS A 131 14.27 18.97 6.76
N GLU A 132 15.16 19.92 7.05
CA GLU A 132 15.22 20.60 8.37
C GLU A 132 13.92 21.33 8.73
N ASP A 133 13.30 22.00 7.76
CA ASP A 133 12.00 22.67 7.83
C ASP A 133 10.86 21.81 7.22
N GLY A 134 11.07 20.49 7.15
CA GLY A 134 10.12 19.54 6.58
C GLY A 134 8.96 19.22 7.51
N VAL A 135 7.93 18.58 6.94
CA VAL A 135 6.75 18.10 7.69
C VAL A 135 6.73 16.58 7.85
N ILE A 136 7.63 15.87 7.15
CA ILE A 136 7.68 14.41 7.16
C ILE A 136 8.63 13.90 8.25
N HIS A 137 8.13 12.98 9.08
CA HIS A 137 8.88 12.35 10.16
C HIS A 137 8.42 10.91 10.40
N ALA A 138 9.08 10.21 11.32
CA ALA A 138 8.82 8.79 11.60
C ALA A 138 7.36 8.47 11.99
N GLY A 139 6.63 9.41 12.60
CA GLY A 139 5.23 9.20 12.98
C GLY A 139 4.22 9.30 11.83
N ASN A 140 4.58 9.91 10.70
CA ASN A 140 3.70 10.12 9.55
C ASN A 140 4.27 9.48 8.26
N SER A 141 5.15 8.51 8.46
CA SER A 141 5.78 7.67 7.45
C SER A 141 5.49 6.21 7.77
N SER A 142 5.49 5.34 6.76
CA SER A 142 5.37 3.90 7.00
C SER A 142 6.54 3.38 7.83
N GLN A 143 6.25 2.41 8.70
CA GLN A 143 7.29 1.77 9.51
C GLN A 143 8.11 0.78 8.67
N ILE A 144 9.41 0.70 8.95
CA ILE A 144 10.27 -0.39 8.46
C ILE A 144 9.79 -1.67 9.13
N SER A 145 9.49 -2.69 8.34
CA SER A 145 8.83 -3.89 8.84
C SER A 145 9.25 -5.15 8.10
N ASP A 146 9.16 -6.26 8.80
CA ASP A 146 9.31 -7.60 8.24
C ASP A 146 7.92 -8.19 8.02
N GLY A 147 7.71 -8.86 6.89
CA GLY A 147 6.41 -9.44 6.59
C GLY A 147 6.34 -10.11 5.24
N SER A 148 5.36 -11.01 5.11
CA SER A 148 5.04 -11.67 3.86
C SER A 148 3.54 -11.89 3.74
N ALA A 149 3.07 -12.00 2.50
CA ALA A 149 1.69 -12.33 2.22
C ALA A 149 1.60 -13.10 0.89
N ALA A 150 0.59 -13.95 0.78
CA ALA A 150 0.33 -14.77 -0.39
C ALA A 150 -1.17 -14.84 -0.69
N LEU A 151 -1.50 -14.94 -1.98
CA LEU A 151 -2.84 -15.01 -2.53
C LEU A 151 -2.89 -16.15 -3.54
N LEU A 152 -3.96 -16.93 -3.49
CA LEU A 152 -4.22 -18.01 -4.44
C LEU A 152 -5.11 -17.49 -5.57
N PHE A 153 -4.63 -17.58 -6.81
CA PHE A 153 -5.40 -17.28 -8.02
C PHE A 153 -5.73 -18.58 -8.74
N MET A 154 -6.94 -18.67 -9.27
CA MET A 154 -7.41 -19.83 -10.02
C MET A 154 -8.28 -19.37 -11.19
N SER A 155 -8.28 -20.15 -12.28
CA SER A 155 -9.34 -20.02 -13.29
C SER A 155 -10.68 -20.43 -12.68
N ALA A 156 -11.78 -19.84 -13.17
CA ALA A 156 -13.13 -20.16 -12.66
C ALA A 156 -13.47 -21.65 -12.85
N GLU A 157 -13.07 -22.22 -13.99
CA GLU A 157 -13.25 -23.64 -14.31
C GLU A 157 -12.50 -24.53 -13.32
N LYS A 158 -11.24 -24.21 -13.01
CA LYS A 158 -10.43 -24.99 -12.07
C LYS A 158 -10.93 -24.88 -10.63
N ALA A 159 -11.35 -23.68 -10.21
CA ALA A 159 -11.95 -23.48 -8.89
C ALA A 159 -13.22 -24.35 -8.74
N LYS A 160 -14.08 -24.36 -9.76
CA LYS A 160 -15.28 -25.19 -9.81
C LYS A 160 -14.95 -26.69 -9.79
N SER A 161 -14.01 -27.15 -10.61
CA SER A 161 -13.65 -28.58 -10.67
C SER A 161 -13.06 -29.11 -9.35
N LEU A 162 -12.44 -28.23 -8.56
CA LEU A 162 -11.85 -28.56 -7.26
C LEU A 162 -12.77 -28.25 -6.06
N GLY A 163 -14.02 -27.84 -6.30
CA GLY A 163 -14.96 -27.49 -5.23
C GLY A 163 -14.51 -26.33 -4.35
N ARG A 164 -13.69 -25.40 -4.89
CA ARG A 164 -13.22 -24.21 -4.17
C ARG A 164 -14.18 -23.06 -4.38
N LYS A 165 -14.50 -22.32 -3.31
CA LYS A 165 -15.34 -21.12 -3.35
C LYS A 165 -14.45 -19.89 -3.50
N PRO A 166 -14.44 -19.20 -4.66
CA PRO A 166 -13.71 -17.95 -4.82
C PRO A 166 -14.28 -16.86 -3.90
N ILE A 167 -13.43 -15.94 -3.42
CA ILE A 167 -13.84 -14.79 -2.60
C ILE A 167 -14.22 -13.61 -3.49
N ALA A 168 -13.38 -13.31 -4.47
CA ALA A 168 -13.55 -12.20 -5.40
C ALA A 168 -12.89 -12.55 -6.74
N LYS A 169 -13.16 -11.74 -7.76
CA LYS A 169 -12.43 -11.75 -9.04
C LYS A 169 -11.65 -10.44 -9.23
N VAL A 170 -10.56 -10.52 -9.98
CA VAL A 170 -9.87 -9.33 -10.48
C VAL A 170 -10.71 -8.73 -11.61
N HIS A 171 -11.35 -7.60 -11.35
CA HIS A 171 -12.21 -6.93 -12.33
C HIS A 171 -11.37 -6.17 -13.37
N SER A 172 -10.40 -5.39 -12.90
CA SER A 172 -9.57 -4.56 -13.77
C SER A 172 -8.23 -4.26 -13.13
N VAL A 173 -7.21 -4.12 -13.98
CA VAL A 173 -5.85 -3.71 -13.58
C VAL A 173 -5.37 -2.58 -14.46
N ALA A 174 -4.56 -1.69 -13.90
CA ALA A 174 -3.82 -0.68 -14.63
C ALA A 174 -2.43 -0.45 -14.02
N LEU A 175 -1.52 0.04 -14.85
CA LEU A 175 -0.25 0.60 -14.45
C LEU A 175 -0.12 1.99 -15.07
N ALA A 176 0.42 2.93 -14.30
CA ALA A 176 0.76 4.26 -14.77
C ALA A 176 2.14 4.68 -14.26
N GLY A 177 2.72 5.66 -14.94
CA GLY A 177 3.90 6.38 -14.49
C GLY A 177 3.59 7.85 -14.26
N ALA A 178 4.37 8.49 -13.41
CA ALA A 178 4.38 9.91 -13.12
C ALA A 178 5.83 10.42 -13.11
N ASP A 179 6.04 11.68 -12.72
CA ASP A 179 7.39 12.25 -12.59
C ASP A 179 8.21 11.46 -11.54
N PRO A 180 9.36 10.88 -11.92
CA PRO A 180 10.18 10.10 -11.00
C PRO A 180 10.88 10.93 -9.92
N VAL A 181 10.95 12.27 -10.06
CA VAL A 181 11.57 13.15 -9.06
C VAL A 181 10.68 13.29 -7.83
N ILE A 182 9.40 13.67 -8.01
CA ILE A 182 8.41 13.65 -6.93
C ILE A 182 8.01 12.22 -6.54
N MET A 183 8.15 11.28 -7.47
CA MET A 183 8.06 9.82 -7.35
C MET A 183 6.71 9.24 -6.92
N LEU A 184 6.05 9.78 -5.90
CA LEU A 184 5.00 9.06 -5.17
C LEU A 184 3.58 9.40 -5.64
N THR A 185 3.42 10.11 -6.76
CA THR A 185 2.12 10.61 -7.26
C THR A 185 1.43 9.68 -8.26
N ALA A 186 2.12 8.64 -8.75
CA ALA A 186 1.60 7.70 -9.74
C ALA A 186 0.30 6.93 -9.34
N PRO A 187 -0.04 6.73 -8.05
CA PRO A 187 -1.36 6.18 -7.67
C PRO A 187 -2.54 6.94 -8.27
N ILE A 188 -2.42 8.26 -8.46
CA ILE A 188 -3.46 9.12 -9.03
C ILE A 188 -3.76 8.74 -10.50
N PRO A 189 -2.80 8.83 -11.45
CA PRO A 189 -3.05 8.42 -12.82
C PRO A 189 -3.33 6.92 -12.97
N ALA A 190 -2.78 6.05 -12.11
CA ALA A 190 -3.10 4.62 -12.13
C ALA A 190 -4.58 4.38 -11.78
N THR A 191 -5.10 5.09 -10.77
CA THR A 191 -6.50 5.04 -10.34
C THR A 191 -7.44 5.58 -11.43
N GLN A 192 -7.14 6.76 -11.99
CA GLN A 192 -7.90 7.32 -13.10
C GLN A 192 -7.96 6.36 -14.30
N LYS A 193 -6.84 5.71 -14.62
CA LYS A 193 -6.75 4.74 -15.71
C LYS A 193 -7.55 3.47 -15.44
N VAL A 194 -7.52 2.92 -14.21
CA VAL A 194 -8.26 1.70 -13.90
C VAL A 194 -9.78 1.95 -13.85
N LEU A 195 -10.23 3.10 -13.32
CA LEU A 195 -11.63 3.50 -13.32
C LEU A 195 -12.16 3.71 -14.74
N LYS A 196 -11.41 4.44 -15.58
CA LYS A 196 -11.76 4.61 -17.00
C LYS A 196 -11.86 3.26 -17.73
N ARG A 197 -10.94 2.34 -17.44
CA ARG A 197 -10.90 1.02 -18.08
C ARG A 197 -12.04 0.10 -17.61
N SER A 198 -12.40 0.16 -16.33
CA SER A 198 -13.47 -0.65 -15.77
C SER A 198 -14.86 -0.14 -16.13
N GLY A 199 -14.98 1.14 -16.49
CA GLY A 199 -16.28 1.81 -16.66
C GLY A 199 -16.96 2.17 -15.33
N LEU A 200 -16.25 2.00 -14.20
CA LEU A 200 -16.74 2.37 -12.87
C LEU A 200 -16.36 3.81 -12.55
N SER A 201 -17.21 4.47 -11.77
CA SER A 201 -16.88 5.72 -11.09
C SER A 201 -16.20 5.45 -9.75
N ILE A 202 -15.59 6.47 -9.17
CA ILE A 202 -15.07 6.37 -7.80
C ILE A 202 -16.20 6.10 -6.78
N GLY A 203 -17.43 6.56 -7.06
CA GLY A 203 -18.60 6.36 -6.21
C GLY A 203 -19.02 4.88 -6.08
N ASP A 204 -18.72 4.06 -7.08
CA ASP A 204 -19.05 2.63 -7.10
C ASP A 204 -18.12 1.80 -6.21
N ILE A 205 -16.96 2.35 -5.83
CA ILE A 205 -15.98 1.66 -5.01
C ILE A 205 -16.35 1.86 -3.52
N GLY A 206 -16.46 0.76 -2.79
CA GLY A 206 -16.86 0.77 -1.37
C GLY A 206 -15.71 0.78 -0.37
N ALA A 207 -14.49 0.41 -0.79
CA ALA A 207 -13.29 0.48 0.03
C ALA A 207 -12.03 0.70 -0.82
N TYR A 208 -11.09 1.46 -0.29
CA TYR A 208 -9.79 1.74 -0.91
C TYR A 208 -8.65 1.31 0.02
N GLU A 209 -7.68 0.59 -0.54
CA GLU A 209 -6.36 0.39 0.08
C GLU A 209 -5.33 1.19 -0.73
N VAL A 210 -4.97 2.38 -0.24
CA VAL A 210 -3.90 3.21 -0.79
C VAL A 210 -2.73 3.15 0.16
N ASN A 211 -1.61 2.59 -0.29
CA ASN A 211 -0.44 2.38 0.58
C ASN A 211 0.03 3.68 1.24
N GLU A 212 0.15 3.68 2.56
CA GLU A 212 0.56 4.83 3.37
C GLU A 212 2.09 4.90 3.50
N ALA A 213 2.81 4.95 2.37
CA ALA A 213 4.27 5.12 2.40
C ALA A 213 4.66 6.37 3.22
N PHE A 214 3.93 7.46 2.98
CA PHE A 214 3.94 8.69 3.76
C PHE A 214 2.53 9.27 3.76
N ALA A 215 2.09 9.89 4.85
CA ALA A 215 0.78 10.53 4.98
C ALA A 215 0.34 11.42 3.80
N PRO A 216 1.20 12.25 3.17
CA PRO A 216 0.76 13.08 2.04
C PRO A 216 0.36 12.28 0.79
N VAL A 217 0.80 11.03 0.63
CA VAL A 217 0.49 10.21 -0.56
C VAL A 217 -1.01 9.88 -0.66
N PRO A 218 -1.62 9.20 0.34
CA PRO A 218 -3.06 8.95 0.33
C PRO A 218 -3.90 10.23 0.43
N LEU A 219 -3.42 11.27 1.12
CA LEU A 219 -4.14 12.56 1.20
C LEU A 219 -4.18 13.30 -0.15
N ALA A 220 -3.07 13.33 -0.88
CA ALA A 220 -3.04 13.87 -2.24
C ALA A 220 -3.92 13.05 -3.19
N TRP A 221 -3.90 11.71 -3.04
CA TRP A 221 -4.77 10.82 -3.78
C TRP A 221 -6.25 11.10 -3.52
N LEU A 222 -6.67 11.26 -2.26
CA LEU A 222 -8.04 11.61 -1.90
C LEU A 222 -8.48 12.90 -2.58
N ARG A 223 -7.65 13.95 -2.52
CA ARG A 223 -7.96 15.27 -3.08
C ARG A 223 -8.17 15.23 -4.59
N ASP A 224 -7.28 14.57 -5.32
CA ASP A 224 -7.31 14.57 -6.79
C ASP A 224 -8.34 13.59 -7.37
N ILE A 225 -8.57 12.46 -6.70
CA ILE A 225 -9.57 11.47 -7.13
C ILE A 225 -10.98 11.87 -6.70
N GLY A 226 -11.12 12.72 -5.67
CA GLY A 226 -12.42 13.06 -5.09
C GLY A 226 -13.07 11.87 -4.40
N ALA A 227 -12.25 11.00 -3.81
CA ALA A 227 -12.71 9.80 -3.12
C ALA A 227 -13.22 10.12 -1.71
N ASP A 228 -14.13 9.28 -1.21
CA ASP A 228 -14.64 9.37 0.15
C ASP A 228 -13.58 8.89 1.15
N GLU A 229 -13.11 9.79 2.02
CA GLU A 229 -12.13 9.52 3.07
C GLU A 229 -12.57 8.39 4.01
N LYS A 230 -13.88 8.23 4.26
CA LYS A 230 -14.39 7.18 5.15
C LYS A 230 -14.15 5.77 4.63
N LYS A 231 -13.93 5.64 3.32
CA LYS A 231 -13.65 4.37 2.63
C LYS A 231 -12.15 4.10 2.48
N LEU A 232 -11.28 5.07 2.82
CA LEU A 232 -9.83 4.93 2.71
C LEU A 232 -9.25 4.19 3.92
N ASN A 233 -8.52 3.10 3.62
CA ASN A 233 -7.76 2.28 4.56
C ASN A 233 -8.57 2.01 5.83
N PRO A 234 -9.76 1.36 5.72
CA PRO A 234 -10.74 1.31 6.80
C PRO A 234 -10.24 0.57 8.05
N ASN A 235 -9.24 -0.30 7.89
CA ASN A 235 -8.60 -1.06 8.97
C ASN A 235 -7.19 -0.51 9.30
N GLY A 236 -6.90 0.74 8.94
CA GLY A 236 -5.58 1.36 9.04
C GLY A 236 -4.63 0.92 7.92
N GLY A 237 -3.52 1.63 7.77
CA GLY A 237 -2.54 1.35 6.73
C GLY A 237 -1.11 1.27 7.24
N ALA A 238 -0.15 1.44 6.33
CA ALA A 238 1.26 1.15 6.56
C ALA A 238 1.96 2.07 7.58
N ILE A 239 1.40 3.24 7.89
CA ILE A 239 1.89 4.08 9.01
C ILE A 239 1.72 3.32 10.34
N ALA A 240 0.59 2.62 10.51
CA ALA A 240 0.31 1.85 11.71
C ALA A 240 0.81 0.41 11.64
N LEU A 241 0.65 -0.23 10.49
CA LEU A 241 0.80 -1.68 10.30
C LEU A 241 2.15 -2.07 9.68
N GLY A 242 2.92 -1.08 9.20
CA GLY A 242 4.21 -1.30 8.58
C GLY A 242 4.17 -1.50 7.07
N HIS A 243 5.34 -1.35 6.44
CA HIS A 243 5.52 -1.50 5.00
C HIS A 243 6.67 -2.46 4.66
N PRO A 244 6.44 -3.80 4.73
CA PRO A 244 7.41 -4.77 4.25
C PRO A 244 7.43 -4.76 2.71
N LEU A 245 8.13 -3.79 2.12
CA LEU A 245 8.19 -3.45 0.69
C LEU A 245 7.55 -4.49 -0.27
N GLY A 246 8.27 -5.58 -0.59
CA GLY A 246 7.81 -6.62 -1.51
C GLY A 246 6.56 -7.39 -1.04
N GLY A 247 6.34 -7.54 0.26
CA GLY A 247 5.15 -8.19 0.85
C GLY A 247 3.90 -7.31 0.91
N SER A 248 4.06 -5.98 0.83
CA SER A 248 2.98 -5.03 1.13
C SER A 248 1.84 -5.10 0.12
N GLY A 249 2.14 -5.28 -1.16
CA GLY A 249 1.12 -5.36 -2.20
C GLY A 249 0.14 -6.51 -1.97
N ALA A 250 0.62 -7.68 -1.55
CA ALA A 250 -0.23 -8.81 -1.24
C ALA A 250 -0.95 -8.64 0.11
N ARG A 251 -0.29 -8.05 1.12
CA ARG A 251 -0.89 -7.78 2.44
C ARG A 251 -2.10 -6.84 2.33
N LEU A 252 -1.96 -5.72 1.62
CA LEU A 252 -3.05 -4.77 1.39
C LEU A 252 -4.22 -5.45 0.66
N MET A 253 -3.92 -6.32 -0.32
CA MET A 253 -4.95 -7.02 -1.07
C MET A 253 -5.72 -8.00 -0.19
N THR A 254 -5.02 -8.73 0.69
CA THR A 254 -5.66 -9.58 1.70
C THR A 254 -6.57 -8.76 2.61
N THR A 255 -6.08 -7.63 3.12
CA THR A 255 -6.87 -6.74 3.99
C THR A 255 -8.14 -6.25 3.28
N LEU A 256 -8.00 -5.78 2.03
CA LEU A 256 -9.12 -5.33 1.20
C LEU A 256 -10.14 -6.46 0.97
N LEU A 257 -9.68 -7.66 0.59
CA LEU A 257 -10.55 -8.81 0.32
C LEU A 257 -11.39 -9.19 1.53
N TYR A 258 -10.76 -9.25 2.71
CA TYR A 258 -11.45 -9.62 3.94
C TYR A 258 -12.44 -8.53 4.36
N HIS A 259 -12.04 -7.26 4.32
CA HIS A 259 -12.95 -6.15 4.60
C HIS A 259 -14.15 -6.14 3.64
N MET A 260 -13.91 -6.37 2.34
CA MET A 260 -15.00 -6.46 1.35
C MET A 260 -15.96 -7.59 1.66
N ARG A 261 -15.43 -8.80 1.93
CA ARG A 261 -16.22 -9.98 2.28
C ARG A 261 -17.08 -9.74 3.52
N ASP A 262 -16.47 -9.22 4.59
CA ASP A 262 -17.12 -9.08 5.89
C ASP A 262 -18.16 -7.96 5.91
N LYS A 263 -18.05 -6.98 5.01
CA LYS A 263 -18.99 -5.86 4.86
C LYS A 263 -19.93 -5.98 3.66
N GLY A 264 -19.82 -7.04 2.86
CA GLY A 264 -20.61 -7.20 1.64
C GLY A 264 -20.34 -6.10 0.60
N ILE A 265 -19.13 -5.56 0.53
CA ILE A 265 -18.75 -4.51 -0.42
C ILE A 265 -18.43 -5.14 -1.77
N ARG A 266 -19.18 -4.74 -2.79
CA ARG A 266 -19.03 -5.30 -4.14
C ARG A 266 -17.70 -4.95 -4.79
N TYR A 267 -17.31 -3.67 -4.82
CA TYR A 267 -16.09 -3.24 -5.50
C TYR A 267 -15.11 -2.62 -4.51
N GLY A 268 -13.86 -3.07 -4.57
CA GLY A 268 -12.73 -2.50 -3.83
C GLY A 268 -11.59 -2.14 -4.75
N LEU A 269 -10.80 -1.14 -4.38
CA LEU A 269 -9.66 -0.68 -5.16
C LEU A 269 -8.40 -0.67 -4.31
N GLN A 270 -7.31 -1.21 -4.85
CA GLN A 270 -5.98 -1.09 -4.26
C GLN A 270 -5.05 -0.32 -5.21
N THR A 271 -4.24 0.58 -4.66
CA THR A 271 -3.12 1.19 -5.37
C THR A 271 -1.95 1.52 -4.43
N MET A 272 -0.75 1.67 -4.99
CA MET A 272 0.49 1.86 -4.25
C MET A 272 1.46 2.70 -5.08
N CYS A 273 2.17 3.63 -4.44
CA CYS A 273 3.29 4.32 -5.07
C CYS A 273 4.52 3.41 -5.11
N GLU A 274 5.26 3.46 -6.21
CA GLU A 274 6.46 2.66 -6.43
C GLU A 274 7.64 3.56 -6.80
N GLY A 275 8.83 3.11 -6.43
CA GLY A 275 10.08 3.80 -6.74
C GLY A 275 10.22 4.10 -8.22
N GLY A 276 10.71 5.30 -8.56
CA GLY A 276 10.88 5.70 -9.95
C GLY A 276 9.62 6.23 -10.64
N GLY A 277 8.59 6.59 -9.88
CA GLY A 277 7.41 7.28 -10.44
C GLY A 277 6.40 6.31 -11.04
N GLN A 278 6.17 5.16 -10.43
CA GLN A 278 5.27 4.13 -10.96
C GLN A 278 4.17 3.77 -9.95
N ALA A 279 3.08 3.19 -10.44
CA ALA A 279 2.05 2.62 -9.59
C ALA A 279 1.20 1.60 -10.35
N ASN A 280 0.91 0.50 -9.67
CA ASN A 280 -0.20 -0.38 -10.00
C ASN A 280 -1.52 0.09 -9.35
N ALA A 281 -2.64 -0.12 -10.06
CA ALA A 281 -3.98 -0.03 -9.51
C ALA A 281 -4.79 -1.28 -9.90
N THR A 282 -5.59 -1.80 -8.97
CA THR A 282 -6.39 -3.02 -9.13
C THR A 282 -7.79 -2.79 -8.57
N ILE A 283 -8.82 -3.19 -9.33
CA ILE A 283 -10.19 -3.27 -8.85
C ILE A 283 -10.55 -4.74 -8.68
N LEU A 284 -11.10 -5.07 -7.51
CA LEU A 284 -11.71 -6.36 -7.20
C LEU A 284 -13.23 -6.27 -7.28
N GLU A 285 -13.88 -7.36 -7.66
CA GLU A 285 -15.33 -7.55 -7.51
C GLU A 285 -15.60 -8.77 -6.64
N LEU A 286 -16.32 -8.57 -5.53
CA LEU A 286 -16.77 -9.62 -4.62
C LEU A 286 -17.75 -10.58 -5.33
N LEU A 287 -17.66 -11.88 -5.04
CA LEU A 287 -18.44 -12.95 -5.66
C LEU A 287 -19.49 -13.57 -4.73
#